data_AF-B1J515-F1
#
_entry.id   AF-B1J515-F1
#
_cell.length_a   1.000
_cell.length_b   1.000
_cell.length_c   1.000
_cell.angle_alpha   90.00
_cell.angle_beta   90.00
_cell.angle_gamma   90.00
#
_symmetry.space_group_name_H-M   'P 1'
#
loop_
_entity.id
_entity.type
_entity.pdbx_description
1 polymer ?
#
loop_
_entity_poly.entity_id
_entity_poly.type
_entity_poly.pdbx_seq_one_letter_code
_entity_poly.pdbx_strand_id
1 'polypeptide(L)'
;MKPGPFCGPFPNRRILRPRFNHPEDHPMANPHLEYHLQLLHHLRTILVALGEAEQVPEESHALFLERFDELLALLPQNPLESQYLGQDLICQVIQRYPQVAHLVPRDLLWFFGGDCLHYMPDEELALYQQLEERRYEAEQNDEPFDWHAEKQLLNPAGSTLRH
;
A
#
# COMPACT_ATOMS: atom_id res chain seq x y z
N MET A 1 71.89 6.53 19.89
CA MET A 1 72.48 7.29 18.76
C MET A 1 73.01 6.26 17.76
N LYS A 2 72.58 6.13 16.51
CA LYS A 2 72.06 7.12 15.55
C LYS A 2 70.92 6.57 14.67
N PRO A 3 70.04 7.45 14.17
CA PRO A 3 68.98 7.15 13.20
C PRO A 3 69.48 7.28 11.76
N GLY A 4 68.85 6.56 10.83
CA GLY A 4 69.13 6.65 9.38
C GLY A 4 67.88 6.32 8.57
N PRO A 5 67.37 7.24 7.72
CA PRO A 5 66.01 7.20 7.19
C PRO A 5 65.97 6.52 5.82
N PHE A 6 64.98 5.65 5.60
CA PHE A 6 64.62 5.23 4.25
C PHE A 6 63.34 5.96 3.84
N CYS A 7 63.54 6.96 2.99
CA CYS A 7 62.51 7.68 2.26
C CYS A 7 62.31 6.96 0.92
N GLY A 8 61.06 6.61 0.60
CA GLY A 8 60.67 6.05 -0.69
C GLY A 8 59.19 6.39 -0.96
N PRO A 9 58.86 7.13 -2.03
CA PRO A 9 57.52 7.66 -2.27
C PRO A 9 56.72 6.72 -3.19
N PHE A 10 55.45 6.45 -2.86
CA PHE A 10 54.48 6.03 -3.86
C PHE A 10 53.15 6.79 -3.69
N PRO A 11 52.65 7.43 -4.77
CA PRO A 11 51.39 8.12 -4.79
C PRO A 11 50.29 7.11 -5.15
N ASN A 12 49.22 7.03 -4.36
CA ASN A 12 47.97 6.57 -4.93
C ASN A 12 46.80 7.35 -4.35
N ARG A 13 46.30 8.26 -5.19
CA ARG A 13 45.01 8.93 -5.12
C ARG A 13 43.93 7.97 -4.67
N ARG A 14 43.61 7.97 -3.37
CA ARG A 14 42.27 7.55 -2.95
C ARG A 14 41.38 8.76 -3.15
N ILE A 15 40.67 8.71 -4.28
CA ILE A 15 39.55 9.58 -4.64
C ILE A 15 38.64 9.69 -3.42
N LEU A 16 38.69 10.83 -2.73
CA LEU A 16 37.64 11.27 -1.83
C LEU A 16 36.43 11.55 -2.71
N ARG A 17 35.64 10.50 -2.99
CA ARG A 17 34.26 10.70 -3.44
C ARG A 17 33.52 11.37 -2.28
N PRO A 18 32.78 12.47 -2.52
CA PRO A 18 31.84 12.94 -1.54
C PRO A 18 30.81 11.83 -1.35
N ARG A 19 30.77 11.25 -0.15
CA ARG A 19 29.65 10.42 0.26
C ARG A 19 28.49 11.39 0.45
N PHE A 20 27.77 11.65 -0.64
CA PHE A 20 26.43 12.18 -0.62
C PHE A 20 25.64 11.29 0.33
N ASN A 21 25.40 11.78 1.55
CA ASN A 21 24.31 11.25 2.35
C ASN A 21 23.03 11.72 1.65
N HIS A 22 22.61 10.94 0.66
CA HIS A 22 21.20 10.89 0.29
C HIS A 22 20.45 10.39 1.53
N PRO A 23 19.41 11.07 2.00
CA PRO A 23 18.41 10.46 2.85
C PRO A 23 17.53 9.56 1.95
N GLU A 24 18.10 8.45 1.47
CA GLU A 24 17.38 7.42 0.71
C GLU A 24 17.22 6.15 1.55
N ASP A 25 16.87 6.33 2.82
CA ASP A 25 16.41 5.22 3.65
C ASP A 25 15.19 5.66 4.44
N HIS A 26 14.05 5.71 3.76
CA HIS A 26 12.82 5.16 4.30
C HIS A 26 12.31 4.13 3.30
N PRO A 27 12.89 2.92 3.23
CA PRO A 27 12.03 1.77 3.10
C PRO A 27 11.31 1.66 4.45
N MET A 28 10.28 2.51 4.66
CA MET A 28 9.07 1.95 5.23
C MET A 28 8.63 0.93 4.18
N ALA A 29 9.26 -0.24 4.22
CA ALA A 29 8.89 -1.44 3.49
C ALA A 29 7.48 -1.68 3.99
N ASN A 30 6.55 -1.05 3.30
CA ASN A 30 5.28 -0.61 3.84
C ASN A 30 4.52 -1.88 4.14
N PRO A 31 4.43 -2.34 5.41
CA PRO A 31 3.73 -3.60 5.70
C PRO A 31 2.27 -3.50 5.25
N HIS A 32 1.77 -2.27 5.16
CA HIS A 32 0.52 -1.92 4.52
C HIS A 32 0.52 -2.24 3.02
N LEU A 33 1.55 -1.92 2.23
CA LEU A 33 1.55 -2.16 0.79
C LEU A 33 1.46 -3.65 0.47
N GLU A 34 2.24 -4.50 1.13
CA GLU A 34 2.15 -5.96 0.93
C GLU A 34 0.76 -6.48 1.31
N TYR A 35 0.20 -6.00 2.42
CA TYR A 35 -1.18 -6.31 2.82
C TYR A 35 -2.21 -5.86 1.77
N HIS A 36 -2.13 -4.62 1.27
CA HIS A 36 -3.01 -4.13 0.21
C HIS A 36 -2.85 -4.92 -1.09
N LEU A 37 -1.64 -5.34 -1.44
CA LEU A 37 -1.40 -6.23 -2.57
C LEU A 37 -2.09 -7.58 -2.38
N GLN A 38 -2.02 -8.18 -1.20
CA GLN A 38 -2.75 -9.42 -0.91
C GLN A 38 -4.26 -9.24 -1.04
N LEU A 39 -4.80 -8.12 -0.55
CA LEU A 39 -6.21 -7.77 -0.69
C LEU A 39 -6.62 -7.62 -2.17
N LEU A 40 -5.81 -6.94 -2.97
CA LEU A 40 -6.03 -6.80 -4.42
C LEU A 40 -5.97 -8.16 -5.13
N HIS A 41 -5.01 -9.01 -4.79
CA HIS A 41 -4.92 -10.37 -5.33
C HIS A 41 -6.16 -11.20 -5.00
N HIS A 42 -6.65 -11.12 -3.76
CA HIS A 42 -7.88 -11.79 -3.36
C HIS A 42 -9.09 -11.28 -4.15
N LEU A 43 -9.21 -9.95 -4.28
CA LEU A 43 -10.27 -9.32 -5.07
C LEU A 43 -10.22 -9.77 -6.53
N ARG A 44 -9.03 -9.85 -7.13
CA ARG A 44 -8.83 -10.38 -8.50
C ARG A 44 -9.38 -11.80 -8.63
N THR A 45 -9.06 -12.70 -7.69
CA THR A 45 -9.56 -14.08 -7.72
C THR A 45 -11.09 -14.14 -7.69
N ILE A 46 -11.73 -13.29 -6.88
CA ILE A 46 -13.19 -13.19 -6.83
C ILE A 46 -13.73 -12.68 -8.17
N LEU A 47 -13.13 -11.64 -8.74
CA LEU A 47 -13.56 -11.06 -10.02
C LEU A 47 -13.50 -12.07 -11.16
N VAL A 48 -12.43 -12.88 -11.25
CA VAL A 48 -12.30 -13.95 -12.24
C VAL A 48 -13.46 -14.94 -12.12
N ALA A 49 -13.74 -15.41 -10.90
CA ALA A 49 -14.84 -16.35 -10.67
C ALA A 49 -16.22 -15.76 -11.01
N LEU A 50 -16.40 -14.46 -10.84
CA LEU A 50 -17.65 -13.77 -11.17
C LEU A 50 -17.83 -13.52 -12.66
N GLY A 51 -16.75 -13.22 -13.39
CA GLY A 51 -16.79 -13.11 -14.85
C GLY A 51 -17.35 -14.36 -15.52
N GLU A 52 -16.99 -15.53 -15.00
CA GLU A 52 -17.54 -16.82 -15.46
C GLU A 52 -19.03 -16.99 -15.12
N ALA A 53 -19.49 -16.45 -13.98
CA ALA A 53 -20.85 -16.64 -13.49
C ALA A 53 -21.88 -15.64 -14.06
N GLU A 54 -21.49 -14.38 -14.29
CA GLU A 54 -22.41 -13.29 -14.65
C GLU A 54 -22.72 -13.18 -16.16
N GLN A 55 -22.16 -14.06 -17.00
CA GLN A 55 -22.32 -14.00 -18.46
C GLN A 55 -22.04 -12.61 -19.05
N VAL A 56 -21.06 -11.90 -18.49
CA VAL A 56 -20.58 -10.61 -18.99
C VAL A 56 -19.92 -10.84 -20.36
N PRO A 57 -20.03 -9.93 -21.34
CA PRO A 57 -19.27 -10.04 -22.58
C PRO A 57 -17.79 -10.24 -22.28
N GLU A 58 -17.26 -11.39 -22.70
CA GLU A 58 -15.91 -11.88 -22.38
C GLU A 58 -14.83 -10.84 -22.65
N GLU A 59 -14.94 -10.11 -23.76
CA GLU A 59 -13.99 -9.06 -24.16
C GLU A 59 -13.88 -7.92 -23.13
N SER A 60 -15.01 -7.45 -22.60
CA SER A 60 -14.98 -6.37 -21.60
C SER A 60 -14.47 -6.84 -20.24
N HIS A 61 -14.75 -8.08 -19.86
CA HIS A 61 -14.27 -8.64 -18.60
C HIS A 61 -12.77 -8.97 -18.67
N ALA A 62 -12.32 -9.57 -19.77
CA ALA A 62 -10.91 -9.87 -20.00
C ALA A 62 -10.06 -8.60 -19.96
N LEU A 63 -10.45 -7.54 -20.68
CA LEU A 63 -9.75 -6.26 -20.65
C LEU A 63 -9.69 -5.64 -19.24
N PHE A 64 -10.77 -5.78 -18.46
CA PHE A 64 -10.80 -5.31 -17.08
C PHE A 64 -9.79 -6.07 -16.20
N LEU A 65 -9.74 -7.40 -16.32
CA LEU A 65 -8.78 -8.23 -15.61
C LEU A 65 -7.33 -7.92 -16.03
N GLU A 66 -7.07 -7.67 -17.31
CA GLU A 66 -5.73 -7.28 -17.78
C GLU A 66 -5.28 -5.94 -17.18
N ARG A 67 -6.18 -4.95 -17.14
CA ARG A 67 -5.91 -3.66 -16.48
C ARG A 67 -5.67 -3.83 -14.98
N PHE A 68 -6.41 -4.72 -14.33
CA PHE A 68 -6.22 -5.03 -12.91
C PHE A 68 -4.89 -5.74 -12.63
N ASP A 69 -4.46 -6.64 -13.53
CA ASP A 69 -3.15 -7.30 -13.43
C ASP A 69 -2.01 -6.29 -13.65
N GLU A 70 -2.19 -5.35 -14.58
CA GLU A 70 -1.27 -4.21 -14.78
C GLU A 70 -1.16 -3.36 -13.50
N LEU A 71 -2.28 -3.02 -12.86
CA LEU A 71 -2.28 -2.31 -11.59
C LEU A 71 -1.42 -3.05 -10.55
N LEU A 72 -1.62 -4.35 -10.37
CA LEU A 72 -0.86 -5.18 -9.43
C LEU A 72 0.66 -5.13 -9.71
N ALA A 73 1.05 -5.14 -10.99
CA ALA A 73 2.45 -5.06 -11.41
C ALA A 73 3.05 -3.66 -11.27
N LEU A 74 2.25 -2.61 -11.48
CA LEU A 74 2.67 -1.21 -11.43
C LEU A 74 2.70 -0.65 -10.01
N LEU A 75 1.83 -1.12 -9.12
CA LEU A 75 1.73 -0.65 -7.72
C LEU A 75 3.08 -0.59 -6.98
N PRO A 76 3.93 -1.63 -7.01
CA PRO A 76 5.24 -1.57 -6.35
C PRO A 76 6.29 -0.72 -7.11
N GLN A 77 6.07 -0.44 -8.40
CA GLN A 77 7.05 0.25 -9.25
C GLN A 77 6.79 1.76 -9.32
N ASN A 78 5.52 2.16 -9.47
CA ASN A 78 5.09 3.54 -9.71
C ASN A 78 3.83 3.84 -8.89
N PRO A 79 3.97 4.08 -7.57
CA PRO A 79 2.83 4.23 -6.65
C PRO A 79 1.85 5.33 -7.08
N LEU A 80 2.35 6.42 -7.69
CA LEU A 80 1.52 7.55 -8.11
C LEU A 80 0.61 7.23 -9.30
N GLU A 81 1.14 6.61 -10.37
CA GLU A 81 0.31 6.22 -11.53
C GLU A 81 -0.65 5.10 -11.14
N SER A 82 -0.18 4.12 -10.37
CA SER A 82 -1.02 3.03 -9.87
C SER A 82 -2.12 3.52 -8.93
N GLN A 83 -1.95 4.65 -8.24
CA GLN A 83 -3.01 5.23 -7.41
C GLN A 83 -4.21 5.64 -8.27
N TYR A 84 -3.99 6.39 -9.35
CA TYR A 84 -5.06 6.81 -10.25
C TYR A 84 -5.72 5.61 -10.95
N LEU A 85 -4.90 4.68 -11.48
CA LEU A 85 -5.40 3.47 -12.13
C LEU A 85 -6.22 2.61 -11.16
N GLY A 86 -5.74 2.44 -9.94
CA GLY A 86 -6.42 1.64 -8.93
C GLY A 86 -7.71 2.28 -8.43
N GLN A 87 -7.73 3.60 -8.27
CA GLN A 87 -8.94 4.33 -7.89
C GLN A 87 -10.03 4.17 -8.96
N ASP A 88 -9.69 4.31 -10.24
CA ASP A 88 -10.62 4.10 -11.36
C ASP A 88 -11.10 2.64 -11.43
N LEU A 89 -10.19 1.67 -11.31
CA LEU A 89 -10.54 0.25 -11.33
C LEU A 89 -11.43 -0.14 -10.16
N ILE A 90 -11.09 0.24 -8.92
CA ILE A 90 -11.90 -0.08 -7.74
C ILE A 90 -13.29 0.56 -7.82
N CYS A 91 -13.37 1.80 -8.28
CA CYS A 91 -14.65 2.47 -8.50
C CYS A 91 -15.49 1.73 -9.57
N GLN A 92 -14.87 1.33 -10.68
CA GLN A 92 -15.52 0.50 -11.71
C GLN A 92 -15.95 -0.86 -11.16
N VAL A 93 -15.16 -1.51 -10.29
CA VAL A 93 -15.54 -2.77 -9.64
C VAL A 93 -16.85 -2.59 -8.86
N ILE A 94 -16.94 -1.56 -8.04
CA ILE A 94 -18.11 -1.32 -7.18
C ILE A 94 -19.35 -1.00 -8.01
N GLN A 95 -19.20 -0.19 -9.06
CA GLN A 95 -20.31 0.19 -9.95
C GLN A 95 -20.80 -0.97 -10.81
N ARG A 96 -19.88 -1.76 -11.37
CA ARG A 96 -20.18 -2.85 -12.30
C ARG A 96 -20.61 -4.11 -11.58
N TYR A 97 -20.00 -4.39 -10.44
CA TYR A 97 -20.20 -5.59 -9.65
C TYR A 97 -20.62 -5.21 -8.22
N PRO A 98 -21.87 -4.73 -8.03
CA PRO A 98 -22.37 -4.36 -6.70
C PRO A 98 -22.31 -5.52 -5.71
N GLN A 99 -22.32 -6.76 -6.22
CA GLN A 99 -22.13 -7.97 -5.43
C GLN A 99 -20.72 -8.16 -4.87
N VAL A 100 -19.67 -7.56 -5.44
CA VAL A 100 -18.34 -7.53 -4.77
C VAL A 100 -18.08 -6.23 -4.04
N ALA A 101 -18.94 -5.22 -4.16
CA ALA A 101 -18.77 -3.95 -3.45
C ALA A 101 -18.60 -4.13 -1.93
N HIS A 102 -19.27 -5.12 -1.35
CA HIS A 102 -19.13 -5.48 0.08
C HIS A 102 -17.89 -6.33 0.38
N LEU A 103 -17.30 -6.97 -0.64
CA LEU A 103 -16.06 -7.73 -0.54
C LEU A 103 -14.83 -6.85 -0.74
N VAL A 104 -14.98 -5.65 -1.32
CA VAL A 104 -13.90 -4.66 -1.42
C VAL A 104 -13.52 -4.20 -0.01
N PRO A 105 -12.32 -4.53 0.48
CA PRO A 105 -11.88 -4.13 1.80
C PRO A 105 -11.74 -2.61 1.88
N ARG A 106 -12.23 -2.05 2.98
CA ARG A 106 -12.20 -0.60 3.26
C ARG A 106 -10.80 -0.02 3.28
N ASP A 107 -9.81 -0.83 3.67
CA ASP A 107 -8.40 -0.42 3.63
C ASP A 107 -7.95 -0.06 2.20
N LEU A 108 -8.47 -0.74 1.16
CA LEU A 108 -8.19 -0.34 -0.23
C LEU A 108 -8.85 0.99 -0.60
N LEU A 109 -10.09 1.23 -0.16
CA LEU A 109 -10.77 2.50 -0.43
C LEU A 109 -10.02 3.68 0.20
N TRP A 110 -9.55 3.50 1.43
CA TRP A 110 -8.71 4.46 2.12
C TRP A 110 -7.35 4.64 1.42
N PHE A 111 -6.71 3.54 1.03
CA PHE A 111 -5.41 3.52 0.37
C PHE A 111 -5.41 4.25 -0.99
N PHE A 112 -6.43 4.01 -1.83
CA PHE A 112 -6.56 4.69 -3.11
C PHE A 112 -7.12 6.10 -2.98
N GLY A 113 -7.93 6.38 -1.95
CA GLY A 113 -8.47 7.70 -1.68
C GLY A 113 -9.42 8.21 -2.78
N GLY A 114 -9.60 9.53 -2.84
CA GLY A 114 -10.36 10.22 -3.89
C GLY A 114 -11.79 9.71 -4.03
N ASP A 115 -12.17 9.26 -5.24
CA ASP A 115 -13.53 8.79 -5.52
C ASP A 115 -13.90 7.54 -4.70
N CYS A 116 -12.91 6.72 -4.30
CA CYS A 116 -13.15 5.55 -3.46
C CYS A 116 -13.68 5.90 -2.07
N LEU A 117 -13.32 7.08 -1.54
CA LEU A 117 -13.77 7.54 -0.22
C LEU A 117 -15.27 7.84 -0.20
N HIS A 118 -15.89 8.12 -1.35
CA HIS A 118 -17.33 8.34 -1.45
C HIS A 118 -18.15 7.08 -1.14
N TYR A 119 -17.53 5.90 -1.25
CA TYR A 119 -18.13 4.62 -0.87
C TYR A 119 -17.97 4.30 0.62
N MET A 120 -17.26 5.14 1.38
CA MET A 120 -17.14 5.05 2.84
C MET A 120 -18.08 6.05 3.51
N PRO A 121 -18.90 5.63 4.49
CA PRO A 121 -19.68 6.56 5.29
C PRO A 121 -18.76 7.39 6.20
N ASP A 122 -19.22 8.57 6.61
CA ASP A 122 -18.48 9.50 7.47
C ASP A 122 -17.96 8.86 8.76
N GLU A 123 -18.71 7.90 9.34
CA GLU A 123 -18.30 7.16 10.54
C GLU A 123 -17.03 6.33 10.29
N GLU A 124 -16.91 5.68 9.13
CA GLU A 124 -15.69 4.94 8.77
C GLU A 124 -14.55 5.91 8.49
N LEU A 125 -14.79 7.01 7.77
CA LEU A 125 -13.76 8.03 7.53
C LEU A 125 -13.21 8.60 8.85
N ALA A 126 -14.08 8.89 9.81
CA ALA A 126 -13.69 9.37 11.13
C ALA A 126 -12.87 8.32 11.91
N LEU A 127 -13.17 7.04 11.76
CA LEU A 127 -12.40 5.95 12.36
C LEU A 127 -10.99 5.91 11.76
N TYR A 128 -10.87 5.91 10.43
CA TYR A 128 -9.58 5.88 9.74
C TYR A 128 -8.73 7.12 10.02
N GLN A 129 -9.34 8.31 10.10
CA GLN A 129 -8.67 9.54 10.52
C GLN A 129 -8.08 9.43 11.92
N GLN A 130 -8.87 9.01 12.92
CA GLN A 130 -8.37 8.81 14.28
C GLN A 130 -7.24 7.78 14.35
N LEU A 131 -7.30 6.76 13.50
CA LEU A 131 -6.29 5.71 13.46
C LEU A 131 -4.95 6.23 12.91
N GLU A 132 -5.00 7.09 11.90
CA GLU A 132 -3.82 7.81 11.42
C GLU A 132 -3.26 8.78 12.46
N GLU A 133 -4.13 9.50 13.19
CA GLU A 133 -3.70 10.39 14.29
C GLU A 133 -2.95 9.59 15.36
N ARG A 134 -3.51 8.45 15.82
CA ARG A 134 -2.82 7.59 16.79
C ARG A 134 -1.52 7.01 16.26
N ARG A 135 -1.48 6.61 14.98
CA ARG A 135 -0.24 6.16 14.34
C ARG A 135 0.82 7.25 14.39
N TYR A 136 0.43 8.47 14.03
CA TYR A 136 1.33 9.62 14.04
C TYR A 136 1.79 9.93 15.46
N GLU A 137 0.90 9.93 16.46
CA GLU A 137 1.27 10.09 17.86
C GLU A 137 2.24 9.01 18.33
N ALA A 138 1.99 7.73 18.03
CA ALA A 138 2.89 6.64 18.39
C ALA A 138 4.26 6.77 17.70
N GLU A 139 4.30 7.16 16.42
CA GLU A 139 5.55 7.45 15.68
C GLU A 139 6.32 8.62 16.32
N GLN A 140 5.64 9.69 16.72
CA GLN A 140 6.28 10.81 17.43
C GLN A 140 6.81 10.41 18.82
N ASN A 141 6.18 9.43 19.47
CA ASN A 141 6.59 8.91 20.78
C ASN A 141 7.57 7.71 20.69
N ASP A 142 7.95 7.27 19.49
CA ASP A 142 8.76 6.06 19.24
C ASP A 142 8.13 4.79 19.85
N GLU A 143 6.79 4.73 19.89
CA GLU A 143 6.04 3.58 20.41
C GLU A 143 5.65 2.61 19.28
N PRO A 144 5.62 1.28 19.55
CA PRO A 144 5.15 0.31 18.58
C PRO A 144 3.65 0.51 18.33
N PHE A 145 3.29 0.84 17.09
CA PHE A 145 1.90 1.00 16.68
C PHE A 145 1.40 -0.21 15.89
N ASP A 146 0.36 -0.87 16.38
CA ASP A 146 -0.31 -1.95 15.66
C ASP A 146 -1.62 -1.46 15.05
N TRP A 147 -1.59 -1.22 13.73
CA TRP A 147 -2.73 -0.71 12.97
C TRP A 147 -3.97 -1.58 13.11
N HIS A 148 -3.81 -2.91 13.08
CA HIS A 148 -4.95 -3.82 13.10
C HIS A 148 -5.56 -3.88 14.50
N ALA A 149 -4.72 -3.91 15.54
CA ALA A 149 -5.17 -3.88 16.93
C ALA A 149 -5.92 -2.57 17.25
N GLU A 150 -5.38 -1.41 16.85
CA GLU A 150 -6.05 -0.13 17.08
C GLU A 150 -7.33 0.02 16.25
N LYS A 151 -7.36 -0.52 15.03
CA LYS A 151 -8.59 -0.57 14.23
C LYS A 151 -9.69 -1.34 14.92
N GLN A 152 -9.36 -2.48 15.52
CA GLN A 152 -10.33 -3.28 16.27
C GLN A 152 -10.81 -2.56 17.54
N LEU A 153 -9.94 -1.80 18.20
CA LEU A 153 -10.31 -0.97 19.35
C LEU A 153 -11.22 0.19 18.98
N LEU A 154 -10.95 0.84 17.84
CA LEU A 154 -11.71 1.99 17.34
C LEU A 154 -13.00 1.62 16.61
N ASN A 155 -13.17 0.37 16.17
CA ASN A 155 -14.39 -0.08 15.51
C ASN A 155 -15.41 -0.61 16.54
N PRO A 156 -16.38 0.21 17.01
CA PRO A 156 -17.32 -0.19 18.07
C PRO A 156 -18.28 -1.31 17.64
N ALA A 157 -18.35 -1.64 16.35
CA ALA A 157 -19.16 -2.75 15.83
C ALA A 157 -18.41 -4.10 15.76
N GLY A 158 -17.10 -4.12 16.00
CA GLY A 158 -16.25 -5.31 15.87
C GLY A 158 -16.10 -6.15 17.16
N SER A 159 -16.65 -5.71 18.29
CA SER A 159 -16.50 -6.36 19.60
C SER A 159 -17.28 -7.68 19.77
N THR A 160 -17.81 -8.27 18.70
CA THR A 160 -18.57 -9.54 18.77
C THR A 160 -18.05 -10.62 17.81
N LEU A 161 -16.78 -11.03 17.92
CA LEU A 161 -16.48 -12.46 17.88
C LEU A 161 -15.16 -12.78 18.59
N ARG A 162 -15.26 -12.95 19.90
CA ARG A 162 -14.26 -13.65 20.71
C ARG A 162 -14.69 -15.11 20.73
N HIS A 163 -13.95 -16.01 20.10
CA HIS A 163 -13.98 -17.45 20.39
C HIS A 163 -12.62 -18.08 20.14
#